data_AF-A0A4V2LNC3-F1
#
_entry.id   AF-A0A4V2LNC3-F1
#
_cell.length_a   1.000
_cell.length_b   1.000
_cell.length_c   1.000
_cell.angle_alpha   90.00
_cell.angle_beta   90.00
_cell.angle_gamma   90.00
#
_symmetry.space_group_name_H-M   'P 1'
#
loop_
_entity.id
_entity.type
_entity.pdbx_description
1 polymer ?
#
loop_
_entity_poly.entity_id
_entity_poly.type
_entity_poly.pdbx_seq_one_letter_code
_entity_poly.pdbx_strand_id
1 'polypeptide(L)'
;MLSKQLRILSAILTILGICAFFAFQYFLQSDERGGFKEGTEQYNGYRYAQDNQLKSVDECSDGKNDPAMNFNPDFLQGCQHYFNQ
;
A
#
# COMPACT_ATOMS: atom_id res chain seq x y z
N MET A 1 -7.57 8.42 48.06
CA MET A 1 -6.34 8.43 47.21
C MET A 1 -6.38 7.40 46.08
N LEU A 2 -6.82 6.16 46.34
CA LEU A 2 -6.88 5.09 45.33
C LEU A 2 -7.78 5.40 44.11
N SER A 3 -8.95 6.04 44.30
CA SER A 3 -9.87 6.33 43.19
C SER A 3 -9.37 7.41 42.22
N LYS A 4 -8.57 8.38 42.69
CA LYS A 4 -7.94 9.38 41.81
C LYS A 4 -6.86 8.75 40.94
N GLN A 5 -6.01 7.93 41.55
CA GLN A 5 -4.97 7.17 40.82
C GLN A 5 -5.61 6.21 39.80
N LEU A 6 -6.69 5.52 40.16
CA LEU A 6 -7.41 4.63 39.25
C LEU A 6 -8.04 5.37 38.06
N ARG A 7 -8.61 6.55 38.28
CA ARG A 7 -9.17 7.41 37.21
C ARG A 7 -8.08 7.89 36.26
N ILE A 8 -6.92 8.30 36.79
CA ILE A 8 -5.78 8.72 35.97
C ILE A 8 -5.25 7.54 35.14
N LEU A 9 -5.08 6.37 35.75
CA LEU A 9 -4.62 5.17 35.06
C LEU A 9 -5.58 4.76 33.93
N SER A 10 -6.88 4.84 34.20
CA SER A 10 -7.94 4.54 33.23
C SER A 10 -7.92 5.53 32.07
N ALA A 11 -7.71 6.82 32.34
CA ALA A 11 -7.61 7.84 31.29
C ALA A 11 -6.38 7.60 30.38
N ILE A 12 -5.23 7.26 30.97
CA ILE A 12 -4.00 6.96 30.21
C ILE A 12 -4.20 5.73 29.33
N LEU A 13 -4.77 4.65 29.87
CA LEU A 13 -5.09 3.43 29.11
C LEU A 13 -6.04 3.72 27.95
N THR A 14 -7.03 4.58 28.17
CA THR A 14 -7.98 4.98 27.12
C THR A 14 -7.27 5.73 25.99
N ILE A 15 -6.41 6.69 26.33
CA ILE A 15 -5.64 7.45 25.33
C ILE A 15 -4.72 6.52 24.54
N LEU A 16 -3.99 5.62 25.22
CA LEU A 16 -3.12 4.65 24.57
C LEU A 16 -3.90 3.73 23.63
N GLY A 17 -5.09 3.26 24.03
CA GLY A 17 -5.97 2.45 23.19
C GLY A 17 -6.41 3.18 21.92
N ILE A 18 -6.78 4.46 22.03
CA ILE A 18 -7.17 5.29 20.87
C ILE A 18 -5.98 5.49 19.93
N CYS A 19 -4.80 5.82 20.46
CA CYS A 19 -3.59 6.00 19.65
C CYS A 19 -3.20 4.70 18.91
N ALA A 20 -3.25 3.56 19.61
CA ALA A 20 -2.97 2.26 19.01
C ALA A 20 -3.97 1.92 17.90
N PHE A 21 -5.26 2.23 18.09
CA PHE A 21 -6.29 2.01 17.06
C PHE A 21 -6.01 2.82 15.79
N PHE A 22 -5.70 4.11 15.89
CA PHE A 22 -5.39 4.94 14.72
C PHE A 22 -4.09 4.51 14.04
N ALA A 23 -3.05 4.16 14.80
CA ALA A 23 -1.82 3.60 14.23
C ALA A 23 -2.10 2.31 13.46
N PHE A 24 -2.92 1.41 14.02
CA PHE A 24 -3.28 0.16 13.37
C PHE A 24 -4.10 0.38 12.08
N GLN A 25 -5.04 1.33 12.08
CA GLN A 25 -5.76 1.72 10.86
C GLN A 25 -4.81 2.25 9.78
N TYR A 26 -3.85 3.10 10.15
CA TYR A 26 -2.85 3.63 9.22
C TYR A 26 -1.98 2.52 8.62
N PHE A 27 -1.51 1.56 9.43
CA PHE A 27 -0.69 0.45 8.93
C PHE A 27 -1.48 -0.63 8.17
N LEU A 28 -2.78 -0.78 8.45
CA LEU A 28 -3.65 -1.73 7.73
C LEU A 28 -4.30 -1.14 6.49
N GLN A 29 -4.22 0.17 6.29
CA GLN A 29 -4.59 0.79 5.04
C GLN A 29 -3.58 0.33 3.99
N SER A 30 -3.83 -0.86 3.43
CA SER A 30 -3.04 -1.40 2.32
C SER A 30 -2.92 -0.30 1.29
N ASP A 31 -1.68 0.04 0.93
CA ASP A 31 -1.38 1.11 -0.01
C ASP A 31 -2.11 0.79 -1.33
N GLU A 32 -3.30 1.36 -1.54
CA GLU A 32 -4.05 1.22 -2.77
C GLU A 32 -3.48 2.22 -3.77
N ARG A 33 -2.39 1.83 -4.44
CA ARG A 33 -1.82 2.65 -5.52
C ARG A 33 -2.47 2.26 -6.84
N GLY A 34 -2.97 3.27 -7.55
CA GLY A 34 -3.72 3.03 -8.79
C GLY A 34 -4.98 2.20 -8.61
N GLY A 35 -5.56 2.15 -7.40
CA GLY A 35 -6.73 1.33 -7.09
C GLY A 35 -6.44 -0.17 -6.90
N PHE A 36 -5.16 -0.57 -6.83
CA PHE A 36 -4.77 -1.96 -6.60
C PHE A 36 -4.22 -2.19 -5.20
N LYS A 37 -4.62 -3.30 -4.59
CA LYS A 37 -4.16 -3.69 -3.26
C LYS A 37 -2.69 -4.10 -3.29
N GLU A 38 -1.91 -3.60 -2.33
CA GLU A 38 -0.53 -4.03 -2.11
C GLU A 38 -0.40 -5.55 -2.03
N GLY A 39 0.63 -6.10 -2.70
CA GLY A 39 0.90 -7.54 -2.80
C GLY A 39 0.19 -8.24 -3.96
N THR A 40 -0.63 -7.54 -4.75
CA THR A 40 -1.17 -8.05 -6.02
C THR A 40 -0.22 -7.77 -7.18
N GLU A 41 -0.32 -8.56 -8.26
CA GLU A 41 0.51 -8.35 -9.44
C GLU A 41 0.13 -7.06 -10.19
N GLN A 42 -1.15 -6.67 -10.17
CA GLN A 42 -1.58 -5.36 -10.66
C GLN A 42 -0.88 -4.21 -9.91
N TYR A 43 -0.77 -4.30 -8.59
CA TYR A 43 -0.03 -3.31 -7.79
C TYR A 43 1.46 -3.27 -8.18
N ASN A 44 2.08 -4.44 -8.37
CA ASN A 44 3.48 -4.52 -8.82
C ASN A 44 3.67 -3.88 -10.19
N GLY A 45 2.77 -4.13 -11.13
CA GLY A 45 2.77 -3.53 -12.46
C GLY A 45 2.61 -2.01 -12.44
N TYR A 46 1.64 -1.52 -11.67
CA TYR A 46 1.42 -0.09 -11.50
C TYR A 46 2.65 0.60 -10.92
N ARG A 47 3.24 0.00 -9.88
CA ARG A 47 4.48 0.50 -9.27
C ARG A 47 5.67 0.45 -10.21
N TYR A 48 5.80 -0.59 -11.04
CA TYR A 48 6.87 -0.66 -12.02
C TYR A 48 6.84 0.54 -12.98
N ALA A 49 5.67 0.89 -13.50
CA ALA A 49 5.50 2.05 -14.36
C ALA A 49 5.88 3.36 -13.66
N GLN A 50 5.40 3.52 -12.41
CA GLN A 50 5.67 4.68 -11.56
C GLN A 50 7.16 4.81 -11.21
N ASP A 51 7.78 3.75 -10.70
CA ASP A 51 9.14 3.74 -10.16
C ASP A 51 10.19 3.88 -11.28
N ASN A 52 9.90 3.37 -12.49
CA ASN A 52 10.77 3.50 -13.66
C ASN A 52 10.46 4.72 -14.53
N GLN A 53 9.45 5.52 -14.15
CA GLN A 53 9.04 6.74 -14.87
C GLN A 53 8.81 6.52 -16.36
N LEU A 54 8.19 5.39 -16.70
CA LEU A 54 7.91 4.96 -18.07
C LEU A 54 7.19 6.07 -18.83
N LYS A 55 7.52 6.25 -20.11
CA LYS A 55 7.01 7.34 -20.95
C LYS A 55 5.76 6.96 -21.71
N SER A 56 5.51 5.66 -21.90
CA SER A 56 4.36 5.18 -22.64
C SER A 56 3.94 3.78 -22.21
N VAL A 57 2.72 3.41 -22.59
CA VAL A 57 2.14 2.09 -22.35
C VAL A 57 2.93 0.96 -23.04
N ASP A 58 3.63 1.27 -24.13
CA ASP A 58 4.39 0.28 -24.89
C ASP A 58 5.58 -0.25 -24.08
N GLU A 59 6.17 0.57 -23.21
CA GLU A 59 7.29 0.22 -22.34
C GLU A 59 6.90 -0.77 -21.23
N CYS A 60 5.62 -0.97 -20.97
CA CYS A 60 5.16 -1.95 -19.97
C CYS A 60 5.58 -3.39 -20.30
N SER A 61 5.81 -3.69 -21.58
CA SER A 61 6.21 -5.04 -22.02
C SER A 61 7.71 -5.27 -21.99
N ASP A 62 8.52 -4.23 -21.77
CA ASP A 62 9.98 -4.32 -21.83
C ASP A 62 10.55 -5.14 -20.66
N GLY A 63 9.86 -5.13 -19.51
CA GLY A 63 10.17 -5.96 -18.35
C GLY A 63 9.91 -7.47 -18.54
N LYS A 64 9.27 -7.90 -19.64
CA LYS A 64 8.90 -9.31 -19.86
C LYS A 64 10.09 -10.27 -19.86
N ASN A 65 11.27 -9.79 -20.20
CA ASN A 65 12.48 -10.61 -20.27
C ASN A 65 13.31 -10.54 -18.98
N ASP A 66 12.87 -9.79 -17.97
CA ASP A 66 13.57 -9.70 -16.68
C ASP A 66 13.24 -10.95 -15.83
N PRO A 67 14.22 -11.85 -15.59
CA PRO A 67 13.99 -13.04 -14.77
C PRO A 67 13.74 -12.71 -13.29
N ALA A 68 14.03 -11.49 -12.83
CA ALA A 68 13.72 -11.03 -11.49
C ALA A 68 12.26 -10.54 -11.35
N MET A 69 11.54 -10.42 -12.47
CA MET A 69 10.17 -9.92 -12.50
C MET A 69 9.17 -11.06 -12.73
N ASN A 70 8.12 -11.11 -11.92
CA ASN A 70 7.00 -12.02 -12.14
C ASN A 70 6.05 -11.49 -13.22
N PHE A 71 6.54 -11.38 -14.46
CA PHE A 71 5.75 -10.83 -15.55
C PHE A 71 4.58 -11.76 -15.91
N ASN A 72 3.35 -11.26 -15.76
CA ASN A 72 2.12 -11.97 -16.08
C ASN A 72 1.03 -10.97 -16.56
N PRO A 73 -0.15 -11.44 -17.02
CA PRO A 73 -1.21 -10.56 -17.52
C PRO A 73 -1.72 -9.54 -16.49
N ASP A 74 -1.77 -9.90 -15.20
CA ASP A 74 -2.22 -9.00 -14.13
C ASP A 74 -1.20 -7.88 -13.89
N PHE A 75 0.10 -8.22 -13.91
CA PHE A 75 1.18 -7.24 -13.91
C PHE A 75 1.05 -6.26 -15.07
N LEU A 76 0.85 -6.77 -16.29
CA LEU A 76 0.71 -5.93 -17.48
C LEU A 76 -0.50 -5.00 -17.35
N GLN A 77 -1.64 -5.51 -16.89
CA GLN A 77 -2.84 -4.70 -16.63
C GLN A 77 -2.56 -3.56 -15.65
N GLY A 78 -1.87 -3.85 -14.54
CA GLY A 78 -1.48 -2.86 -13.55
C GLY A 78 -0.58 -1.77 -14.13
N CYS A 79 0.42 -2.15 -14.92
CA CYS A 79 1.33 -1.23 -15.59
C CYS A 79 0.59 -0.31 -16.58
N GLN A 80 -0.30 -0.88 -17.40
CA GLN A 80 -1.10 -0.10 -18.34
C GLN A 80 -2.05 0.87 -17.64
N HIS A 81 -2.61 0.48 -16.49
CA HIS A 81 -3.52 1.32 -15.71
C HIS A 81 -2.87 2.61 -15.21
N TYR A 82 -1.55 2.64 -15.00
CA TYR A 82 -0.81 3.86 -14.64
C TYR A 82 -1.01 5.01 -15.64
N PHE A 83 -1.15 4.69 -16.93
CA PHE A 83 -1.30 5.66 -18.01
C PHE A 83 -2.75 6.09 -18.29
N ASN A 84 -3.73 5.50 -17.60
CA ASN A 84 -5.16 5.80 -17.78
C ASN A 84 -5.67 6.92 -16.88
N GLN A 85 -4.78 7.69 -16.24
CA GLN A 85 -5.10 8.82 -15.36
C GLN A 85 -5.12 10.15 -16.09
#